data_AF-A0A6A4M2K0-F1
#
_entry.id   AF-A0A6A4M2K0-F1
#
_cell.length_a   1.000
_cell.length_b   1.000
_cell.length_c   1.000
_cell.angle_alpha   90.00
_cell.angle_beta   90.00
_cell.angle_gamma   90.00
#
_symmetry.space_group_name_H-M   'P 1'
#
loop_
_entity.id
_entity.type
_entity.pdbx_description
1 polymer ?
#
loop_
_entity_poly.entity_id
_entity_poly.type
_entity_poly.pdbx_seq_one_letter_code
_entity_poly.pdbx_strand_id
1 'polypeptide(L)'
;MATTDPDHRDAEEATAGEDEDTGAQVAPLVKLQEVAVTTGEEEEDAILDLYSLSLSHAHTSISRVSVLHAVATTLRFDFVSFLWTIFVRKAKLYRFDKEGNQWKERGVGTVKLLKHKENGKVLGPTMSVQEYAGNDKACVWHAADFSDGERKDEFFCI
;
A
#
# COMPACT_ATOMS: atom_id res chain seq x y z
N MET A 1 38.04 -68.23 16.52
CA MET A 1 38.02 -68.26 17.99
C MET A 1 38.10 -66.84 18.49
N ALA A 2 37.22 -66.48 19.42
CA ALA A 2 37.12 -65.16 20.00
C ALA A 2 38.29 -64.87 20.93
N THR A 3 38.76 -63.62 20.93
CA THR A 3 39.32 -62.96 22.12
C THR A 3 38.84 -61.51 22.10
N THR A 4 38.02 -61.20 23.09
CA THR A 4 37.44 -59.90 23.43
C THR A 4 38.45 -58.98 24.12
N ASP A 5 38.42 -57.69 23.74
CA ASP A 5 38.66 -56.39 24.43
C ASP A 5 39.24 -56.33 25.87
N PRO A 6 39.89 -55.21 26.33
CA PRO A 6 39.31 -53.85 26.28
C PRO A 6 40.23 -52.59 26.29
N ASP A 7 39.58 -51.43 26.10
CA ASP A 7 39.85 -50.08 26.65
C ASP A 7 41.00 -49.23 26.05
N HIS A 8 40.65 -48.31 25.14
CA HIS A 8 41.10 -46.93 25.27
C HIS A 8 39.93 -46.00 24.93
N ARG A 9 39.32 -45.45 25.98
CA ARG A 9 38.35 -44.36 25.90
C ARG A 9 39.13 -43.08 25.59
N ASP A 10 39.20 -42.70 24.33
CA ASP A 10 39.39 -41.30 24.00
C ASP A 10 38.01 -40.67 23.96
N ALA A 11 37.72 -39.94 25.03
CA ALA A 11 36.61 -39.01 25.09
C ALA A 11 36.90 -37.87 24.10
N GLU A 12 36.52 -38.04 22.83
CA GLU A 12 36.22 -36.88 21.99
C GLU A 12 34.83 -36.38 22.39
N GLU A 13 34.83 -35.56 23.42
CA GLU A 13 33.85 -34.50 23.63
C GLU A 13 33.79 -33.69 22.34
N ALA A 14 32.81 -33.97 21.49
CA ALA A 14 32.41 -33.06 20.42
C ALA A 14 31.92 -31.79 21.12
N THR A 15 32.87 -30.89 21.38
CA THR A 15 32.62 -29.54 21.84
C THR A 15 31.50 -28.99 20.98
N ALA A 16 30.38 -28.64 21.62
CA ALA A 16 29.32 -27.88 21.00
C ALA A 16 29.99 -26.78 20.18
N GLY A 17 29.74 -26.75 18.88
CA GLY A 17 30.18 -25.64 18.05
C GLY A 17 29.64 -24.38 18.70
N GLU A 18 30.49 -23.67 19.42
CA GLU A 18 30.21 -22.31 19.83
C GLU A 18 30.09 -21.57 18.51
N ASP A 19 28.86 -21.20 18.16
CA ASP A 19 28.61 -20.26 17.09
C ASP A 19 29.43 -19.01 17.45
N GLU A 20 30.64 -18.90 16.91
CA GLU A 20 31.50 -17.72 17.03
C GLU A 20 30.74 -16.57 16.38
N ASP A 21 29.96 -15.86 17.19
CA ASP A 21 29.32 -14.61 16.83
C ASP A 21 30.45 -13.59 16.57
N THR A 22 30.95 -13.60 15.33
CA THR A 22 31.89 -12.62 14.77
C THR A 22 31.15 -11.31 14.47
N GLY A 23 30.25 -10.92 15.36
CA GLY A 23 29.47 -9.70 15.27
C GLY A 23 30.39 -8.48 15.24
N ALA A 24 30.39 -7.76 14.13
CA ALA A 24 31.16 -6.54 13.97
C ALA A 24 30.73 -5.50 15.02
N GLN A 25 31.64 -5.12 15.91
CA GLN A 25 31.37 -4.08 16.90
C GLN A 25 31.45 -2.71 16.23
N VAL A 26 30.30 -2.06 16.03
CA VAL A 26 30.22 -0.71 15.45
C VAL A 26 30.05 0.32 16.55
N ALA A 27 31.04 1.19 16.73
CA ALA A 27 30.96 2.32 17.64
C ALA A 27 29.99 3.39 17.08
N PRO A 28 29.12 4.00 17.92
CA PRO A 28 28.20 5.03 17.46
C PRO A 28 28.97 6.27 16.95
N LEU A 29 28.86 6.55 15.65
CA LEU A 29 29.54 7.67 14.99
C LEU A 29 28.87 9.02 15.24
N VAL A 30 27.56 9.02 15.53
CA VAL A 30 26.77 10.24 15.72
C VAL A 30 25.67 10.00 16.75
N LYS A 31 25.40 11.03 17.57
CA LYS A 31 24.24 11.07 18.45
C LYS A 31 23.12 11.79 17.71
N LEU A 32 22.06 11.07 17.37
CA LEU A 32 20.88 11.65 16.76
C LEU A 32 19.99 12.23 17.86
N GLN A 33 19.44 13.42 17.61
CA GLN A 33 18.43 14.02 18.45
C GLN A 33 17.06 13.51 17.99
N GLU A 34 16.21 13.13 18.93
CA GLU A 34 14.82 12.81 18.62
C GLU A 34 14.10 14.10 18.20
N VAL A 35 13.51 14.07 17.01
CA VAL A 35 12.74 15.18 16.44
C VAL A 35 11.32 14.68 16.23
N ALA A 36 10.34 15.43 16.74
CA ALA A 36 8.94 15.15 16.46
C ALA A 36 8.67 15.34 14.96
N VAL A 37 8.15 14.30 14.30
CA VAL A 37 7.80 14.33 12.88
C VAL A 37 6.29 14.48 12.76
N THR A 38 5.85 15.46 11.98
CA THR A 38 4.45 15.62 11.58
C THR A 38 4.27 15.05 10.18
N THR A 39 3.14 14.41 9.90
CA THR A 39 2.85 13.84 8.57
C THR A 39 2.37 14.89 7.60
N GLY A 40 1.86 16.02 8.08
CA GLY A 40 1.20 17.04 7.28
C GLY A 40 -0.23 16.66 6.87
N GLU A 41 -0.73 15.52 7.34
CA GLU A 41 -2.08 14.99 7.07
C GLU A 41 -3.02 15.19 8.28
N GLU A 42 -2.59 15.89 9.34
CA GLU A 42 -3.33 15.98 10.61
C GLU A 42 -4.68 16.71 10.49
N GLU A 43 -4.79 17.62 9.52
CA GLU A 43 -6.00 18.39 9.21
C GLU A 43 -6.88 17.76 8.12
N GLU A 44 -6.62 16.49 7.77
CA GLU A 44 -7.36 15.79 6.73
C GLU A 44 -8.04 14.51 7.24
N ASP A 45 -9.21 14.20 6.67
CA ASP A 45 -9.98 12.98 6.94
C ASP A 45 -9.88 12.01 5.75
N ALA A 46 -9.71 10.72 6.04
CA ALA A 46 -9.78 9.67 5.04
C ALA A 46 -11.23 9.41 4.60
N ILE A 47 -11.55 9.76 3.36
CA ILE A 47 -12.93 9.77 2.84
C ILE A 47 -13.54 8.37 2.76
N LEU A 48 -12.72 7.36 2.51
CA LEU A 48 -13.23 6.00 2.30
C LEU A 48 -13.65 5.32 3.59
N ASP A 49 -13.08 5.71 4.73
CA ASP A 49 -13.54 5.26 6.03
C ASP A 49 -14.98 5.75 6.29
N LEU A 50 -15.31 6.98 5.88
CA LEU A 50 -16.67 7.54 5.93
C LEU A 50 -17.65 6.79 5.02
N TYR A 51 -17.25 6.44 3.79
CA TYR A 51 -18.10 5.66 2.89
C TYR A 51 -18.27 4.22 3.37
N SER A 52 -17.27 3.62 4.02
CA SER A 52 -17.37 2.29 4.64
C SER A 52 -18.45 2.26 5.72
N LEU A 53 -18.47 3.29 6.58
CA LEU A 53 -19.47 3.45 7.62
C LEU A 53 -20.84 3.62 6.96
N SER A 54 -20.98 4.52 5.99
CA SER A 54 -22.24 4.75 5.27
C SER A 54 -22.80 3.48 4.60
N LEU A 55 -21.96 2.70 3.91
CA LEU A 55 -22.39 1.49 3.19
C LEU A 55 -22.80 0.35 4.13
N SER A 56 -22.12 0.20 5.27
CA SER A 56 -22.53 -0.78 6.30
C SER A 56 -23.95 -0.52 6.83
N HIS A 57 -24.35 0.75 6.95
CA HIS A 57 -25.69 1.15 7.37
C HIS A 57 -26.74 0.97 6.26
N ALA A 58 -26.36 1.15 4.99
CA ALA A 58 -27.26 0.98 3.85
C ALA A 58 -27.60 -0.49 3.57
N HIS A 59 -26.67 -1.42 3.82
CA HIS A 59 -26.86 -2.86 3.58
C HIS A 59 -27.94 -3.49 4.48
N THR A 60 -28.30 -2.85 5.60
CA THR A 60 -29.37 -3.31 6.49
C THR A 60 -30.78 -2.99 5.96
N SER A 61 -30.93 -2.17 4.90
CA SER A 61 -32.23 -1.62 4.47
C SER A 61 -32.71 -2.05 3.07
N ILE A 62 -31.87 -2.69 2.26
CA ILE A 62 -32.20 -3.02 0.86
C ILE A 62 -33.05 -4.30 0.80
N SER A 63 -34.35 -4.14 1.02
CA SER A 63 -35.36 -5.13 0.65
C SER A 63 -36.37 -4.47 -0.30
N ARG A 64 -36.52 -5.02 -1.50
CA ARG A 64 -37.59 -4.77 -2.50
C ARG A 64 -37.42 -3.61 -3.50
N VAL A 65 -36.32 -3.53 -4.27
CA VAL A 65 -36.27 -2.62 -5.43
C VAL A 65 -35.85 -3.33 -6.73
N SER A 66 -36.63 -3.05 -7.76
CA SER A 66 -36.76 -3.68 -9.07
C SER A 66 -35.46 -3.82 -9.87
N VAL A 67 -35.45 -4.76 -10.83
CA VAL A 67 -34.32 -5.14 -11.71
C VAL A 67 -33.60 -3.95 -12.38
N LEU A 68 -34.29 -2.86 -12.70
CA LEU A 68 -33.67 -1.65 -13.27
C LEU A 68 -32.84 -0.86 -12.23
N HIS A 69 -33.28 -0.84 -10.98
CA HIS A 69 -32.50 -0.33 -9.85
C HIS A 69 -31.30 -1.25 -9.61
N ALA A 70 -31.49 -2.57 -9.71
CA ALA A 70 -30.37 -3.52 -9.60
C ALA A 70 -29.28 -3.25 -10.66
N VAL A 71 -29.61 -3.04 -11.93
CA VAL A 71 -28.61 -2.75 -12.99
C VAL A 71 -27.91 -1.39 -12.80
N ALA A 72 -28.65 -0.34 -12.43
CA ALA A 72 -28.04 0.97 -12.11
C ALA A 72 -27.22 0.96 -10.81
N THR A 73 -27.58 0.06 -9.89
CA THR A 73 -26.83 -0.20 -8.65
C THR A 73 -25.60 -1.02 -8.96
N THR A 74 -25.65 -2.06 -9.79
CA THR A 74 -24.51 -2.89 -10.21
C THR A 74 -23.44 -2.05 -10.90
N LEU A 75 -23.78 -1.20 -11.86
CA LEU A 75 -22.79 -0.33 -12.53
C LEU A 75 -22.13 0.70 -11.59
N ARG A 76 -22.86 1.18 -10.56
CA ARG A 76 -22.27 2.02 -9.50
C ARG A 76 -21.51 1.20 -8.47
N PHE A 77 -21.94 -0.04 -8.20
CA PHE A 77 -21.29 -0.95 -7.26
C PHE A 77 -19.97 -1.47 -7.79
N ASP A 78 -19.86 -1.76 -9.09
CA ASP A 78 -18.60 -2.22 -9.68
C ASP A 78 -17.54 -1.12 -9.64
N PHE A 79 -17.91 0.13 -9.97
CA PHE A 79 -17.00 1.28 -9.84
C PHE A 79 -16.66 1.57 -8.37
N VAL A 80 -17.63 1.51 -7.46
CA VAL A 80 -17.40 1.72 -6.02
C VAL A 80 -16.57 0.59 -5.41
N SER A 81 -16.79 -0.66 -5.82
CA SER A 81 -16.02 -1.84 -5.38
C SER A 81 -14.59 -1.80 -5.92
N PHE A 82 -14.42 -1.34 -7.15
CA PHE A 82 -13.12 -1.11 -7.77
C PHE A 82 -12.34 -0.01 -7.04
N LEU A 83 -12.95 1.15 -6.83
CA LEU A 83 -12.37 2.25 -6.07
C LEU A 83 -12.07 1.81 -4.63
N TRP A 84 -13.00 1.10 -3.99
CA TRP A 84 -12.79 0.51 -2.67
C TRP A 84 -11.56 -0.40 -2.65
N THR A 85 -11.40 -1.25 -3.65
CA THR A 85 -10.26 -2.16 -3.76
C THR A 85 -8.94 -1.41 -3.91
N ILE A 86 -8.88 -0.37 -4.75
CA ILE A 86 -7.67 0.43 -4.97
C ILE A 86 -7.19 1.10 -3.68
N PHE A 87 -8.12 1.67 -2.92
CA PHE A 87 -7.76 2.53 -1.81
C PHE A 87 -7.69 1.81 -0.46
N VAL A 88 -8.39 0.68 -0.28
CA VAL A 88 -8.32 -0.09 0.96
C VAL A 88 -7.17 -1.10 0.94
N ARG A 89 -6.70 -1.51 -0.24
CA ARG A 89 -5.60 -2.45 -0.37
C ARG A 89 -4.28 -1.76 -0.71
N LYS A 90 -3.19 -2.49 -0.52
CA LYS A 90 -1.91 -2.13 -1.11
C LYS A 90 -2.05 -2.15 -2.63
N ALA A 91 -1.66 -1.06 -3.26
CA ALA A 91 -1.65 -0.88 -4.69
C ALA A 91 -0.24 -0.43 -5.14
N LYS A 92 0.01 -0.55 -6.43
CA LYS A 92 1.29 -0.17 -7.04
C LYS A 92 1.05 0.99 -7.99
N LEU A 93 1.69 2.12 -7.72
CA LEU A 93 1.61 3.30 -8.55
C LEU A 93 2.70 3.25 -9.62
N TYR A 94 2.29 3.48 -10.86
CA TYR A 94 3.17 3.65 -12.02
C TYR A 94 3.07 5.07 -12.54
N ARG A 95 4.19 5.58 -13.05
CA ARG A 95 4.28 6.84 -13.79
C ARG A 95 4.69 6.55 -15.22
N PHE A 96 4.04 7.22 -16.17
CA PHE A 96 4.42 7.14 -17.57
C PHE A 96 5.65 8.00 -17.87
N ASP A 97 6.69 7.37 -18.40
CA ASP A 97 7.88 8.02 -18.94
C ASP A 97 7.65 8.36 -20.42
N LYS A 98 7.49 9.66 -20.71
CA LYS A 98 7.21 10.14 -22.08
C LYS A 98 8.39 9.91 -23.03
N GLU A 99 9.63 10.04 -22.54
CA GLU A 99 10.83 9.88 -23.37
C GLU A 99 11.05 8.40 -23.74
N GLY A 100 10.86 7.51 -22.77
CA GLY A 100 10.96 6.06 -22.97
C GLY A 100 9.70 5.39 -23.50
N ASN A 101 8.59 6.12 -23.63
CA ASN A 101 7.26 5.61 -23.98
C ASN A 101 6.87 4.35 -23.20
N GLN A 102 7.08 4.37 -21.88
CA GLN A 102 6.94 3.19 -21.02
C GLN A 102 6.44 3.54 -19.62
N TRP A 103 5.83 2.58 -18.95
CA TRP A 103 5.45 2.72 -17.54
C TRP A 103 6.63 2.38 -16.62
N LYS A 104 6.91 3.24 -15.64
CA LYS A 104 7.90 3.01 -14.58
C LYS A 104 7.21 2.94 -13.23
N GLU A 105 7.59 1.96 -12.40
CA GLU A 105 7.09 1.87 -11.03
C GLU A 105 7.54 3.09 -10.23
N ARG A 106 6.60 3.71 -9.51
CA ARG A 106 6.83 4.88 -8.66
C ARG A 106 6.82 4.51 -7.18
N GLY A 107 5.95 3.58 -6.78
CA GLY A 107 5.90 3.08 -5.40
C GLY A 107 4.81 2.04 -5.17
N VAL A 108 4.88 1.37 -4.02
CA VAL A 108 3.88 0.39 -3.56
C VAL A 108 3.41 0.78 -2.17
N GLY A 109 2.11 0.95 -1.99
CA GLY A 109 1.57 1.46 -0.73
C GLY A 109 0.04 1.44 -0.70
N THR A 110 -0.52 1.92 0.39
CA THR A 110 -1.96 2.14 0.52
C THR A 110 -2.30 3.52 -0.04
N VAL A 111 -3.30 3.61 -0.91
CA VAL A 111 -3.76 4.90 -1.43
C VAL A 111 -4.79 5.49 -0.50
N LYS A 112 -4.60 6.74 -0.09
CA LYS A 112 -5.58 7.48 0.72
C LYS A 112 -6.27 8.53 -0.13
N LEU A 113 -7.58 8.65 0.04
CA LEU A 113 -8.32 9.82 -0.43
C LEU A 113 -8.57 10.72 0.77
N LEU A 114 -7.87 11.86 0.82
CA LEU A 114 -7.90 12.78 1.94
C LEU A 114 -8.80 13.98 1.63
N LYS A 115 -9.56 14.42 2.65
CA LYS A 115 -10.37 15.64 2.63
C LYS A 115 -9.92 16.56 3.74
N HIS A 116 -9.53 17.77 3.39
CA HIS A 116 -9.21 18.78 4.40
C HIS A 116 -10.46 19.16 5.21
N LYS A 117 -10.32 19.20 6.54
CA LYS A 117 -11.41 19.38 7.50
C LYS A 117 -12.12 20.73 7.36
N GLU A 118 -11.35 21.82 7.27
CA GLU A 118 -11.93 23.18 7.27
C GLU A 118 -12.48 23.62 5.91
N ASN A 119 -11.67 23.57 4.85
CA ASN A 119 -12.07 24.05 3.52
C ASN A 119 -12.84 22.99 2.71
N GLY A 120 -12.95 21.75 3.23
CA GLY A 120 -13.65 20.65 2.58
C GLY A 120 -13.02 20.19 1.26
N LYS A 121 -11.83 20.67 0.91
CA LYS A 121 -11.14 20.35 -0.33
C LYS A 121 -10.73 18.89 -0.32
N VAL A 122 -11.24 18.18 -1.30
CA VAL A 122 -10.81 16.82 -1.64
C VAL A 122 -9.88 16.96 -2.84
N LEU A 123 -8.73 16.30 -2.85
CA LEU A 123 -7.82 16.36 -3.99
C LEU A 123 -8.34 15.60 -5.24
N GLY A 124 -9.50 14.95 -5.13
CA GLY A 124 -10.04 13.99 -6.11
C GLY A 124 -11.15 14.42 -7.11
N PRO A 125 -12.01 15.43 -6.92
CA PRO A 125 -13.17 15.61 -7.80
C PRO A 125 -12.84 16.23 -9.17
N THR A 126 -11.58 16.63 -9.41
CA THR A 126 -11.13 17.17 -10.72
C THR A 126 -10.24 16.19 -11.50
N MET A 127 -9.83 15.07 -10.89
CA MET A 127 -9.04 14.06 -11.59
C MET A 127 -9.96 13.20 -12.46
N SER A 128 -9.79 13.29 -13.78
CA SER A 128 -10.49 12.44 -14.74
C SER A 128 -9.86 11.05 -14.78
N VAL A 129 -10.28 10.17 -13.87
CA VAL A 129 -9.85 8.78 -13.83
C VAL A 129 -10.51 7.99 -14.95
N GLN A 130 -9.71 7.26 -15.73
CA GLN A 130 -10.15 6.41 -16.82
C GLN A 130 -9.74 4.97 -16.55
N GLU A 131 -10.59 4.01 -16.87
CA GLU A 131 -10.21 2.59 -16.82
C GLU A 131 -9.10 2.31 -17.84
N TYR A 132 -8.11 1.51 -17.45
CA TYR A 132 -7.06 1.11 -18.36
C TYR A 132 -7.58 0.05 -19.33
N ALA A 133 -7.51 0.35 -20.63
CA ALA A 133 -7.98 -0.59 -21.65
C ALA A 133 -7.25 -1.93 -21.54
N GLY A 134 -8.01 -3.00 -21.30
CA GLY A 134 -7.47 -4.37 -21.19
C GLY A 134 -7.02 -4.79 -19.79
N ASN A 135 -7.17 -3.95 -18.76
CA ASN A 135 -7.02 -4.34 -17.36
C ASN A 135 -8.11 -3.69 -16.50
N ASP A 136 -9.10 -4.50 -16.12
CA ASP A 136 -10.24 -4.12 -15.27
C ASP A 136 -9.85 -3.77 -13.83
N LYS A 137 -8.60 -4.02 -13.45
CA LYS A 137 -8.05 -3.70 -12.13
C LYS A 137 -7.17 -2.46 -12.15
N ALA A 138 -7.04 -1.78 -13.29
CA ALA A 138 -6.18 -0.62 -13.40
C ALA A 138 -6.91 0.62 -13.90
N CYS A 139 -6.48 1.77 -13.42
CA CYS A 139 -6.97 3.06 -13.90
C CYS A 139 -5.83 4.05 -14.12
N VAL A 140 -6.05 4.95 -15.07
CA VAL A 140 -5.08 5.98 -15.47
C VAL A 140 -5.67 7.37 -15.32
N TRP A 141 -4.83 8.33 -14.97
CA TRP A 141 -5.23 9.73 -14.82
C TRP A 141 -4.04 10.67 -14.95
N HIS A 142 -4.34 11.92 -15.27
CA HIS A 142 -3.38 13.03 -15.17
C HIS A 142 -3.54 13.73 -13.82
N ALA A 143 -2.42 14.08 -13.19
CA ALA A 143 -2.41 14.85 -11.95
C ALA A 143 -1.22 15.81 -11.88
N ALA A 144 -1.43 16.92 -11.18
CA ALA A 144 -0.34 17.77 -10.70
C ALA A 144 0.23 17.16 -9.42
N ASP A 145 1.37 16.51 -9.54
CA ASP A 145 2.11 15.84 -8.47
C ASP A 145 3.13 16.77 -7.80
N PHE A 146 3.42 16.53 -6.52
CA PHE A 146 4.38 17.29 -5.71
C PHE A 146 5.38 16.39 -4.97
N SER A 147 5.44 15.09 -5.28
CA SER A 147 6.22 14.11 -4.50
C SER A 147 7.74 14.31 -4.57
N ASP A 148 8.24 15.00 -5.61
CA ASP A 148 9.66 15.36 -5.76
C ASP A 148 9.99 16.75 -5.16
N GLY A 149 9.06 17.41 -4.45
CA GLY A 149 9.25 18.74 -3.87
C GLY A 149 8.95 19.91 -4.83
N GLU A 150 8.58 19.64 -6.08
CA GLU A 150 8.14 20.62 -7.07
C GLU A 150 6.88 20.14 -7.80
N ARG A 151 6.08 21.08 -8.33
CA ARG A 151 4.85 20.74 -9.06
C ARG A 151 5.16 20.17 -10.45
N LYS A 152 4.71 18.95 -10.74
CA LYS A 152 4.84 18.31 -12.07
C LYS A 152 3.50 17.77 -12.55
N ASP A 153 3.17 18.01 -13.81
CA ASP A 153 2.03 17.35 -14.45
C ASP A 153 2.46 15.95 -14.94
N GLU A 154 2.00 14.91 -14.24
CA GLU A 154 2.36 13.52 -14.50
C GLU A 154 1.14 12.70 -14.98
N PHE A 155 1.43 11.57 -15.63
CA PHE A 155 0.43 10.59 -16.05
C PHE A 155 0.65 9.30 -15.27
N PHE A 156 -0.35 8.91 -14.51
CA PHE A 156 -0.27 7.80 -13.57
C PHE A 156 -1.14 6.64 -13.99
N CYS A 157 -0.76 5.45 -13.53
CA CYS A 157 -1.54 4.22 -13.58
C CYS A 157 -1.46 3.54 -12.22
N ILE A 158 -2.56 2.99 -11.75
CA ILE A 158 -2.62 2.14 -10.54
C ILE A 158 -3.34 0.84 -10.83
#